data_AF-A0A9E3FHW0-F1
#
_entry.id   AF-A0A9E3FHW0-F1
#
_cell.length_a   1.000
_cell.length_b   1.000
_cell.length_c   1.000
_cell.angle_alpha   90.00
_cell.angle_beta   90.00
_cell.angle_gamma   90.00
#
_symmetry.space_group_name_H-M   'P 1'
#
loop_
_entity.id
_entity.type
_entity.pdbx_description
1 polymer ?
#
loop_
_entity_poly.entity_id
_entity_poly.type
_entity_poly.pdbx_seq_one_letter_code
_entity_poly.pdbx_strand_id
1 'polypeptide(L)'
;MEKRCQKCGSAVGAEQAFCPTCGAVIGMDMGKTQAGGGWDLASTMVGPHASTPPRSTGERRARPSRPEAPKPEAPKPPPRKSNTFLLAVVGFLAVLLIGGLLILLLLKSNG
;
A
#
# COMPACT_ATOMS: atom_id res chain seq x y z
N MET A 1 -24.12 -7.63 -19.39
CA MET A 1 -23.97 -6.47 -18.47
C MET A 1 -22.87 -5.60 -19.03
N GLU A 2 -23.19 -4.43 -19.55
CA GLU A 2 -22.18 -3.49 -20.06
C GLU A 2 -21.52 -2.77 -18.87
N LYS A 3 -20.19 -2.78 -18.80
CA LYS A 3 -19.46 -1.99 -17.82
C LYS A 3 -19.18 -0.60 -18.40
N ARG A 4 -19.13 0.41 -17.55
CA ARG A 4 -18.78 1.79 -17.94
C ARG A 4 -17.55 2.25 -17.19
N CYS A 5 -16.72 3.05 -17.85
CA CYS A 5 -15.58 3.68 -17.21
C CYS A 5 -16.06 4.70 -16.17
N GLN A 6 -15.63 4.57 -14.91
CA GLN A 6 -15.97 5.58 -13.88
C GLN A 6 -15.32 6.94 -14.14
N LYS A 7 -14.21 7.00 -14.89
CA LYS A 7 -13.48 8.24 -15.15
C LYS A 7 -14.09 9.07 -16.29
N CYS A 8 -14.63 8.42 -17.33
CA CYS A 8 -15.10 9.14 -18.53
C CYS A 8 -16.48 8.67 -19.04
N GLY A 9 -17.09 7.67 -18.42
CA GLY A 9 -18.44 7.21 -18.76
C GLY A 9 -18.55 6.37 -20.03
N SER A 10 -17.46 6.13 -20.76
CA SER A 10 -17.49 5.33 -21.99
C SER A 10 -17.80 3.86 -21.71
N ALA A 11 -18.47 3.22 -22.67
CA ALA A 11 -18.77 1.79 -22.62
C ALA A 11 -17.48 0.98 -22.77
N VAL A 12 -17.30 0.00 -21.88
CA VAL A 12 -16.12 -0.86 -21.85
C VAL A 12 -16.53 -2.32 -21.73
N GLY A 13 -15.81 -3.19 -22.44
CA GLY A 13 -16.01 -4.63 -22.35
C GLY A 13 -15.69 -5.14 -20.93
N ALA A 14 -16.43 -6.14 -20.47
CA ALA A 14 -16.28 -6.68 -19.11
C ALA A 14 -14.88 -7.28 -18.84
N GLU A 15 -14.17 -7.67 -19.91
CA GLU A 15 -12.83 -8.29 -19.89
C GLU A 15 -11.66 -7.29 -20.04
N GLN A 16 -11.93 -5.99 -20.21
CA GLN A 16 -10.89 -5.00 -20.49
C GLN A 16 -10.33 -4.41 -19.19
N ALA A 17 -9.02 -4.59 -18.96
CA ALA A 17 -8.31 -4.05 -17.80
C ALA A 17 -8.15 -2.52 -17.85
N PHE A 18 -8.33 -1.90 -19.02
CA PHE A 18 -8.16 -0.46 -19.23
C PHE A 18 -9.26 0.10 -20.13
N CYS A 19 -9.59 1.37 -19.92
CA CYS A 19 -10.48 2.13 -20.78
C CYS A 19 -9.77 2.50 -22.08
N PRO A 20 -10.28 2.12 -23.26
CA PRO A 20 -9.69 2.53 -24.55
C PRO A 20 -9.85 4.03 -24.82
N THR A 21 -10.77 4.71 -24.12
CA THR A 21 -11.07 6.13 -24.36
C THR A 21 -10.18 7.06 -23.53
N CYS A 22 -9.86 6.70 -22.28
CA CYS A 22 -9.15 7.60 -21.37
C CYS A 22 -7.95 6.95 -20.66
N GLY A 23 -7.65 5.69 -20.95
CA GLY A 23 -6.53 4.94 -20.37
C GLY A 23 -6.69 4.60 -18.88
N ALA A 24 -7.85 4.88 -18.27
CA ALA A 24 -8.09 4.52 -16.87
C ALA A 24 -8.18 3.01 -16.69
N VAL A 25 -7.59 2.48 -15.62
CA VAL A 25 -7.73 1.06 -15.24
C VAL A 25 -9.18 0.79 -14.86
N ILE A 26 -9.80 -0.25 -15.43
CA ILE A 26 -11.17 -0.67 -15.13
C ILE A 26 -11.12 -2.13 -14.70
N GLY A 27 -11.84 -2.48 -13.64
CA GLY A 27 -11.87 -3.86 -13.14
C GLY A 27 -10.78 -4.21 -12.13
N MET A 28 -9.95 -3.26 -11.72
CA MET A 28 -9.31 -3.33 -10.42
C MET A 28 -10.24 -2.68 -9.41
N ASP A 29 -10.91 -3.50 -8.59
CA ASP A 29 -11.48 -3.04 -7.34
C ASP A 29 -10.32 -2.36 -6.57
N MET A 30 -10.32 -1.02 -6.52
CA MET A 30 -9.28 -0.21 -5.87
C MET A 30 -9.27 -0.45 -4.35
N GLY A 31 -8.87 -1.65 -3.92
CA GLY A 31 -8.91 -2.01 -2.51
C GLY A 31 -8.30 -3.34 -2.11
N LYS A 32 -7.68 -4.14 -3.00
CA LYS A 32 -7.11 -5.44 -2.56
C LYS A 32 -5.69 -5.80 -3.02
N THR A 33 -5.01 -5.04 -3.89
CA THR A 33 -3.68 -5.50 -4.38
C THR A 33 -2.61 -4.43 -4.57
N GLN A 34 -2.72 -3.24 -3.95
CA GLN A 34 -1.62 -2.27 -4.03
C GLN A 34 -1.42 -1.43 -2.76
N ALA A 35 -1.46 -2.07 -1.59
CA ALA A 35 -0.97 -1.48 -0.35
C ALA A 35 -0.08 -2.49 0.37
N GLY A 36 1.23 -2.46 0.08
CA GLY A 36 2.24 -3.00 1.01
C GLY A 36 3.15 -4.12 0.52
N GLY A 37 3.34 -4.31 -0.79
CA GLY A 37 4.22 -5.36 -1.33
C GLY A 37 5.35 -4.83 -2.22
N GLY A 38 6.43 -4.36 -1.60
CA GLY A 38 7.81 -4.61 -2.03
C GLY A 38 8.26 -4.29 -3.47
N TRP A 39 8.27 -3.01 -3.87
CA TRP A 39 9.04 -2.55 -5.05
C TRP A 39 10.34 -1.78 -4.70
N ASP A 40 10.83 -1.89 -3.46
CA ASP A 40 12.03 -1.18 -2.98
C ASP A 40 13.25 -2.10 -2.73
N LEU A 41 13.31 -3.26 -3.41
CA LEU A 41 14.49 -4.13 -3.40
C LEU A 41 15.52 -3.77 -4.48
N ALA A 42 15.18 -2.86 -5.40
CA ALA A 42 16.13 -2.34 -6.40
C ALA A 42 16.95 -1.13 -5.90
N SER A 43 16.58 -0.53 -4.75
CA SER A 43 17.24 0.66 -4.19
C SER A 43 18.42 0.32 -3.25
N THR A 44 18.68 -0.96 -2.96
CA THR A 44 19.67 -1.40 -1.96
C THR A 44 21.03 -1.85 -2.51
N MET A 45 21.28 -1.69 -3.82
CA MET A 45 22.64 -1.88 -4.37
C MET A 45 23.11 -0.66 -5.18
N VAL A 46 23.38 0.44 -4.48
CA VAL A 46 24.54 1.28 -4.79
C VAL A 46 25.32 1.42 -3.48
N GLY A 47 26.36 0.59 -3.34
CA GLY A 47 27.21 0.55 -2.15
C GLY A 47 27.92 1.89 -1.89
N PRO A 48 28.45 2.08 -0.67
CA PRO A 48 29.18 3.29 -0.31
C PRO A 48 30.55 3.26 -1.01
N HIS A 49 30.70 3.94 -2.14
CA HIS A 49 32.02 4.37 -2.58
C HIS A 49 32.44 5.59 -1.73
N ALA A 50 33.10 5.27 -0.62
CA ALA A 50 34.01 6.19 0.04
C ALA A 50 35.15 6.54 -0.93
N SER A 51 35.28 7.80 -1.35
CA SER A 51 36.51 8.43 -1.84
C SER A 51 36.30 9.94 -2.05
N THR A 52 36.94 10.76 -1.24
CA THR A 52 37.26 12.18 -1.51
C THR A 52 38.79 12.31 -1.61
N PRO A 53 39.40 13.31 -2.30
CA PRO A 53 39.10 14.00 -3.57
C PRO A 53 40.33 14.00 -4.54
N PRO A 54 40.32 14.73 -5.68
CA PRO A 54 41.29 15.81 -5.77
C PRO A 54 40.69 17.16 -6.18
N ARG A 55 41.33 18.19 -5.65
CA ARG A 55 41.12 19.62 -5.86
C ARG A 55 41.53 19.99 -7.30
N SER A 56 40.62 20.53 -8.11
CA SER A 56 41.00 21.40 -9.24
C SER A 56 40.27 22.74 -9.12
N THR A 57 41.08 23.77 -8.92
CA THR A 57 40.76 25.19 -8.97
C THR A 57 39.98 25.58 -10.22
N GLY A 58 38.90 26.33 -10.04
CA GLY A 58 38.18 26.98 -11.14
C GLY A 58 37.01 27.83 -10.67
N GLU A 59 37.26 29.14 -10.56
CA GLU A 59 36.31 30.21 -10.85
C GLU A 59 34.98 30.31 -10.07
N ARG A 60 35.04 31.08 -8.97
CA ARG A 60 34.13 32.18 -8.60
C ARG A 60 32.83 32.32 -9.43
N ARG A 61 31.70 31.89 -8.85
CA ARG A 61 30.44 32.66 -8.95
C ARG A 61 29.72 32.62 -7.62
N ALA A 62 29.62 33.79 -6.99
CA ALA A 62 28.80 34.02 -5.82
C ALA A 62 27.37 33.56 -6.13
N ARG A 63 26.92 32.49 -5.47
CA ARG A 63 25.52 32.09 -5.46
C ARG A 63 24.81 33.01 -4.46
N PRO A 64 23.85 33.84 -4.88
CA PRO A 64 23.06 34.61 -3.93
C PRO A 64 22.36 33.64 -2.97
N SER A 65 22.46 33.93 -1.68
CA SER A 65 21.72 33.24 -0.62
C SER A 65 20.23 33.29 -0.96
N ARG A 66 19.68 32.16 -1.42
CA ARG A 66 18.24 31.99 -1.59
C ARG A 66 17.64 31.99 -0.18
N PRO A 67 16.66 32.86 0.13
CA PRO A 67 15.91 32.78 1.37
C PRO A 67 15.31 31.38 1.52
N GLU A 68 15.53 30.78 2.70
CA GLU A 68 15.03 29.47 3.07
C GLU A 68 13.52 29.41 2.81
N ALA A 69 13.11 28.56 1.87
CA ALA A 69 11.70 28.29 1.65
C ALA A 69 11.14 27.64 2.92
N PRO A 70 9.92 27.99 3.37
CA PRO A 70 9.31 27.38 4.54
C PRO A 70 9.25 25.86 4.35
N LYS A 71 9.82 25.15 5.34
CA LYS A 71 9.87 23.69 5.41
C LYS A 71 8.44 23.15 5.30
N PRO A 72 8.10 22.37 4.25
CA PRO A 72 6.78 21.74 4.18
C PRO A 72 6.61 20.84 5.41
N GLU A 73 5.64 21.16 6.26
CA GLU A 73 5.26 20.29 7.37
C GLU A 73 4.90 18.92 6.80
N ALA A 74 5.52 17.89 7.36
CA ALA A 74 5.28 16.51 6.96
C ALA A 74 3.78 16.21 7.11
N PRO A 75 3.12 15.62 6.09
CA PRO A 75 1.72 15.27 6.18
C PRO A 75 1.52 14.29 7.34
N LYS A 76 0.57 14.60 8.24
CA LYS A 76 0.20 13.72 9.35
C LYS A 76 -0.18 12.33 8.78
N PRO A 77 0.31 11.22 9.36
CA PRO A 77 -0.05 9.91 8.87
C PRO A 77 -1.57 9.72 8.96
N PRO A 78 -2.22 9.17 7.93
CA PRO A 78 -3.66 8.97 7.94
C PRO A 78 -4.03 8.00 9.07
N PRO A 79 -5.22 8.16 9.68
CA PRO A 79 -5.67 7.26 10.73
C PRO A 79 -5.70 5.83 10.16
N ARG A 80 -4.88 4.94 10.74
CA ARG A 80 -4.95 3.51 10.46
C ARG A 80 -6.32 3.04 10.93
N LYS A 81 -7.26 2.88 9.99
CA LYS A 81 -8.55 2.28 10.24
C LYS A 81 -8.30 0.81 10.61
N SER A 82 -8.12 0.54 11.90
CA SER A 82 -7.96 -0.81 12.40
C SER A 82 -9.29 -1.53 12.22
N ASN A 83 -9.24 -2.69 11.56
CA ASN A 83 -10.40 -3.56 11.41
C ASN A 83 -10.66 -4.32 12.73
N THR A 84 -10.79 -3.59 13.85
CA THR A 84 -11.02 -4.13 15.19
C THR A 84 -12.26 -5.04 15.20
N PHE A 85 -13.27 -4.71 14.40
CA PHE A 85 -14.46 -5.51 14.24
C PHE A 85 -14.18 -6.89 13.62
N LEU A 86 -13.34 -6.97 12.57
CA LEU A 86 -12.96 -8.26 11.97
C LEU A 86 -12.19 -9.13 12.97
N LEU A 87 -11.28 -8.52 13.73
CA LEU A 87 -10.52 -9.25 14.75
C LEU A 87 -11.44 -9.79 15.86
N ALA A 88 -12.42 -9.01 16.30
CA ALA A 88 -13.41 -9.45 17.28
C ALA A 88 -14.25 -10.62 16.77
N VAL A 89 -14.74 -10.55 15.52
CA VAL A 89 -15.53 -11.62 14.91
C VAL A 89 -14.71 -12.90 14.73
N VAL A 90 -13.47 -12.79 14.23
CA VAL A 90 -12.56 -13.94 14.05
C VAL A 90 -12.24 -14.57 15.40
N GLY A 91 -11.93 -13.76 16.42
CA GLY A 91 -11.65 -14.26 17.77
C GLY A 91 -12.85 -15.00 18.38
N PHE A 92 -14.05 -14.44 18.23
CA PHE A 92 -15.27 -15.07 18.75
C PHE A 92 -15.56 -16.42 18.07
N LEU A 93 -15.44 -16.49 16.74
CA LEU A 93 -15.60 -17.74 15.99
C LEU A 93 -14.56 -18.79 16.40
N ALA A 94 -13.31 -18.38 16.62
CA ALA A 94 -12.26 -19.28 17.09
C ALA A 94 -12.59 -19.87 18.47
N VAL A 95 -13.07 -19.05 19.42
CA VAL A 95 -13.46 -19.51 20.76
C VAL A 95 -14.65 -20.47 20.69
N LEU A 96 -15.67 -20.16 19.90
CA LEU A 96 -16.83 -21.06 19.73
C LEU A 96 -16.44 -22.40 19.10
N LEU A 97 -15.58 -22.39 18.10
CA LEU A 97 -15.13 -23.62 17.45
C LEU A 97 -14.27 -24.46 18.39
N ILE A 98 -13.25 -23.87 19.03
CA ILE A 98 -12.35 -24.59 19.92
C ILE A 98 -13.12 -25.08 21.15
N GLY A 99 -13.88 -24.19 21.80
CA GLY A 99 -14.67 -24.53 22.98
C GLY A 99 -15.74 -25.58 22.69
N GLY A 100 -16.49 -25.40 21.60
CA GLY A 100 -17.50 -26.38 21.17
C GLY A 100 -16.89 -27.74 20.84
N LEU A 101 -15.74 -27.77 20.15
CA LEU A 101 -15.04 -29.01 19.82
C LEU A 101 -14.56 -29.73 21.10
N LEU A 102 -13.99 -28.98 22.06
CA LEU A 102 -13.56 -29.55 23.35
C LEU A 102 -14.74 -30.13 24.12
N ILE A 103 -15.87 -29.41 24.19
CA ILE A 103 -17.08 -29.89 24.87
C ILE A 103 -17.61 -31.17 24.19
N LEU A 104 -17.66 -31.19 22.85
CA LEU A 104 -18.06 -32.38 22.09
C LEU A 104 -17.14 -33.58 22.33
N LEU A 105 -15.82 -33.35 22.39
CA LEU A 105 -14.85 -34.40 22.69
C LEU A 105 -15.02 -34.95 24.10
N LEU A 106 -15.24 -34.07 25.09
CA LEU A 106 -15.48 -34.49 26.47
C LEU A 106 -16.79 -35.27 26.61
N LEU A 107 -17.87 -34.83 25.96
CA LEU A 107 -19.14 -35.56 25.93
C LEU A 107 -18.99 -36.93 25.28
N LYS A 108 -18.23 -37.01 24.17
CA LYS A 108 -17.97 -38.28 23.47
C LYS A 108 -17.04 -39.22 24.24
N SER A 109 -16.17 -38.69 25.09
CA SER A 109 -15.26 -39.50 25.91
C SER A 109 -15.92 -40.07 27.17
N ASN A 110 -17.04 -39.49 27.62
CA ASN A 110 -17.74 -39.85 28.85
C ASN A 110 -18.97 -40.77 28.63
N GLY A 111 -19.28 -41.14 27.39
CA GLY A 111 -20.38 -42.04 27.04
C GLY A 111 -19.88 -43.24 26.26
#